data_AF-A0A6N3F5K9-F1
#
_entry.id   AF-A0A6N3F5K9-F1
#
_cell.length_a   1.000
_cell.length_b   1.000
_cell.length_c   1.000
_cell.angle_alpha   90.00
_cell.angle_beta   90.00
_cell.angle_gamma   90.00
#
_symmetry.space_group_name_H-M   'P 1'
#
loop_
_entity.id
_entity.type
_entity.pdbx_description
1 polymer ?
#
loop_
_entity_poly.entity_id
_entity_poly.type
_entity_poly.pdbx_seq_one_letter_code
_entity_poly.pdbx_strand_id
1 'polypeptide(L)'
;MKRTFLILIILCLPFLNDYYVQASEENPSESDLYKAYNKISEQFSTVEEDIFSFEDFQKEYEYLYKEYEVSLDEYIVSYERLLDDLKSTKLPSRGGASYHWSYNIGTNINNLTFEALPLYTRNGFLENGLRPGDIIFEQDRAWGIAHHVAIVEGIYTETHLINGKEETFTYIRLIEAMADGVVYGLLDDERADRTGVTVLRPKDTNNRQMNAAVAFVRSQIGKPYSLFASLLDRDRTYERKDWYCSMLVWAAYMNATVEGNIRPYVSEDDPAFTGINLETTSTMPGVTPKEIKDSSALKEISFEKRFNTKKDFTKGLTESTNTSLKPDIVLPSSSSLLTNNNYFVVEKTREGTYDYASTGSLYLQKKKNHYVLKWRSGRTNIPDRQIEMIPEYESIYEDYPFHPWRNRDGNYILRWLNYWSTSEFMIVKSSSMAVDMAKLSKDQLDLVPVSEEIGTYNIFTDKYAMVRDTAFYGEKDFTQGLTESRNASLKPDIVLPSNSSLLTNNNYFVVEKTREGTYDYASTGSLYLQKEKNHYVLKWRSGRTNIPDRQIEMIPEYESTYEDYPFHPWRDRDGNYILRWLNYWSTSEFMIVKSSSMASDMAKLSNGHLQLVPVSEEIGTFHVFSLK
;
A
#
# COMPACT_ATOMS: atom_id res chain seq x y z
N MET A 1 33.59 -20.55 -83.63
CA MET A 1 32.41 -20.47 -84.52
C MET A 1 31.58 -19.29 -84.05
N LYS A 2 31.51 -18.24 -84.87
CA LYS A 2 30.84 -16.96 -84.60
C LYS A 2 29.32 -17.14 -84.62
N ARG A 3 28.58 -16.50 -83.71
CA ARG A 3 27.33 -15.81 -84.05
C ARG A 3 27.14 -14.56 -83.19
N THR A 4 27.42 -13.46 -83.85
CA THR A 4 27.04 -12.08 -83.58
C THR A 4 25.53 -11.93 -83.77
N PHE A 5 24.87 -11.14 -82.91
CA PHE A 5 23.74 -10.31 -83.33
C PHE A 5 23.89 -8.95 -82.64
N LEU A 6 23.95 -7.91 -83.46
CA LEU A 6 24.13 -6.51 -83.12
C LEU A 6 23.14 -5.74 -84.00
N ILE A 7 22.19 -5.01 -83.39
CA ILE A 7 21.49 -3.82 -83.93
C ILE A 7 21.17 -2.96 -82.68
N LEU A 8 21.93 -1.91 -82.32
CA LEU A 8 22.03 -0.51 -82.83
C LEU A 8 20.82 0.40 -82.47
N ILE A 9 20.89 1.23 -81.39
CA ILE A 9 21.11 2.72 -81.31
C ILE A 9 19.80 3.54 -81.58
N ILE A 10 19.27 4.43 -80.69
CA ILE A 10 19.61 5.87 -80.46
C ILE A 10 18.91 6.48 -79.20
N LEU A 11 19.74 7.15 -78.36
CA LEU A 11 19.64 8.42 -77.57
C LEU A 11 18.30 8.91 -76.94
N CYS A 12 18.27 9.46 -75.71
CA CYS A 12 19.09 10.56 -75.15
C CYS A 12 19.35 10.47 -73.63
N LEU A 13 20.59 10.74 -73.22
CA LEU A 13 21.04 11.13 -71.87
C LEU A 13 21.78 12.47 -71.99
N PRO A 14 21.69 13.37 -70.99
CA PRO A 14 22.77 14.29 -70.69
C PRO A 14 23.36 14.01 -69.30
N PHE A 15 24.68 13.81 -69.30
CA PHE A 15 25.67 14.15 -68.26
C PHE A 15 25.37 13.81 -66.79
N LEU A 16 26.03 12.77 -66.26
CA LEU A 16 26.51 12.75 -64.89
C LEU A 16 27.99 12.35 -64.89
N ASN A 17 28.78 13.23 -64.26
CA ASN A 17 30.20 13.09 -64.01
C ASN A 17 30.50 11.83 -63.21
N ASP A 18 31.62 11.19 -63.57
CA ASP A 18 32.35 10.26 -62.73
C ASP A 18 32.69 10.90 -61.36
N TYR A 19 32.31 10.24 -60.27
CA TYR A 19 33.02 10.27 -59.00
C TYR A 19 33.23 8.83 -58.57
N TYR A 20 34.33 8.24 -59.05
CA TYR A 20 35.02 7.17 -58.34
C TYR A 20 35.73 7.83 -57.15
N VAL A 21 35.21 7.65 -55.94
CA VAL A 21 35.98 7.92 -54.72
C VAL A 21 36.82 6.68 -54.45
N GLN A 22 38.12 6.88 -54.59
CA GLN A 22 39.17 5.96 -54.19
C GLN A 22 39.22 5.96 -52.66
N ALA A 23 38.87 4.85 -52.01
CA ALA A 23 39.01 4.69 -50.57
C ALA A 23 40.49 4.88 -50.17
N SER A 24 40.78 5.94 -49.42
CA SER A 24 42.09 6.17 -48.82
C SER A 24 42.14 5.46 -47.46
N GLU A 25 43.13 4.59 -47.27
CA GLU A 25 43.51 3.94 -45.99
C GLU A 25 44.14 4.93 -44.99
N GLU A 26 43.60 6.14 -44.85
CA GLU A 26 44.03 7.10 -43.82
C GLU A 26 42.87 7.37 -42.86
N ASN A 27 43.18 7.33 -41.55
CA ASN A 27 42.26 7.77 -40.50
C ASN A 27 41.70 9.15 -40.86
N PRO A 28 40.37 9.38 -40.79
CA PRO A 28 39.81 10.69 -41.12
C PRO A 28 40.42 11.75 -40.20
N SER A 29 40.66 12.95 -40.74
CA SER A 29 41.13 14.05 -39.91
C SER A 29 40.03 14.47 -38.91
N GLU A 30 40.41 15.05 -37.78
CA GLU A 30 39.45 15.66 -36.82
C GLU A 30 38.49 16.63 -37.53
N SER A 31 38.97 17.32 -38.58
CA SER A 31 38.14 18.18 -39.43
C SER A 31 37.09 17.42 -40.24
N ASP A 32 37.33 16.18 -40.65
CA ASP A 32 36.39 15.38 -41.43
C ASP A 32 35.33 14.76 -40.52
N LEU A 33 35.72 14.34 -39.31
CA LEU A 33 34.79 13.95 -38.25
C LEU A 33 33.89 15.10 -37.84
N TYR A 34 34.44 16.31 -37.67
CA TYR A 34 33.64 17.49 -37.32
C TYR A 34 32.67 17.89 -38.44
N LYS A 35 33.04 17.71 -39.72
CA LYS A 35 32.11 17.93 -40.85
C LYS A 35 31.00 16.88 -40.87
N ALA A 36 31.33 15.61 -40.64
CA ALA A 36 30.35 14.53 -40.56
C ALA A 36 29.37 14.75 -39.42
N TYR A 37 29.89 15.08 -38.23
CA TYR A 37 29.15 15.52 -37.05
C TYR A 37 28.17 16.63 -37.42
N ASN A 38 28.64 17.77 -37.95
CA ASN A 38 27.76 18.90 -38.28
C ASN A 38 26.70 18.55 -39.32
N LYS A 39 27.04 17.75 -40.34
CA LYS A 39 26.08 17.30 -41.36
C LYS A 39 24.96 16.47 -40.74
N ILE A 40 25.31 15.55 -39.86
CA ILE A 40 24.35 14.70 -39.14
C ILE A 40 23.53 15.58 -38.20
N SER A 41 24.16 16.39 -37.35
CA SER A 41 23.49 17.33 -36.43
C SER A 41 22.51 18.27 -37.15
N GLU A 42 22.87 18.78 -38.34
CA GLU A 42 22.00 19.64 -39.17
C GLU A 42 20.79 18.86 -39.73
N GLN A 43 20.95 17.61 -40.16
CA GLN A 43 19.83 16.78 -40.60
C GLN A 43 18.81 16.52 -39.48
N PHE A 44 19.27 16.56 -38.24
CA PHE A 44 18.42 16.45 -37.08
C PHE A 44 18.00 17.81 -36.46
N SER A 45 18.54 18.96 -36.90
CA SER A 45 18.28 20.29 -36.33
C SER A 45 16.86 20.85 -36.58
N THR A 46 15.95 20.01 -37.11
CA THR A 46 14.50 20.27 -37.06
C THR A 46 13.90 19.94 -35.68
N VAL A 47 14.73 19.40 -34.78
CA VAL A 47 14.45 19.13 -33.37
C VAL A 47 15.35 20.08 -32.58
N GLU A 48 14.78 21.03 -31.83
CA GLU A 48 15.51 22.07 -31.08
C GLU A 48 16.37 21.48 -29.94
N GLU A 49 17.56 20.92 -30.20
CA GLU A 49 18.68 20.76 -29.23
C GLU A 49 19.88 20.01 -29.88
N ASP A 50 21.09 20.18 -29.30
CA ASP A 50 22.32 19.48 -29.72
C ASP A 50 22.25 17.98 -29.40
N ILE A 51 22.47 17.16 -30.42
CA ILE A 51 22.20 15.73 -30.41
C ILE A 51 23.52 15.03 -30.20
N PHE A 52 24.01 14.81 -28.99
CA PHE A 52 25.38 14.28 -28.72
C PHE A 52 26.48 15.31 -28.95
N SER A 53 27.46 15.27 -28.05
CA SER A 53 28.63 16.12 -28.19
C SER A 53 29.51 15.60 -29.33
N PHE A 54 30.28 16.48 -29.96
CA PHE A 54 31.31 16.06 -30.90
C PHE A 54 32.27 15.03 -30.28
N GLU A 55 32.50 15.12 -28.96
CA GLU A 55 33.33 14.18 -28.23
C GLU A 55 32.73 12.76 -28.17
N ASP A 56 31.41 12.62 -27.99
CA ASP A 56 30.74 11.32 -28.00
C ASP A 56 30.74 10.69 -29.40
N PHE A 57 30.46 11.50 -30.42
CA PHE A 57 30.52 11.10 -31.83
C PHE A 57 31.92 10.58 -32.20
N GLN A 58 32.94 11.33 -31.82
CA GLN A 58 34.33 10.96 -32.07
C GLN A 58 34.70 9.67 -31.34
N LYS A 59 34.35 9.55 -30.06
CA LYS A 59 34.66 8.34 -29.27
C LYS A 59 34.01 7.08 -29.85
N GLU A 60 32.75 7.16 -30.27
CA GLU A 60 32.06 6.03 -30.89
C GLU A 60 32.69 5.67 -32.24
N TYR A 61 32.98 6.66 -33.09
CA TYR A 61 33.64 6.42 -34.36
C TYR A 61 35.02 5.79 -34.20
N GLU A 62 35.86 6.33 -33.31
CA GLU A 62 37.21 5.80 -33.06
C GLU A 62 37.17 4.35 -32.58
N TYR A 63 36.20 4.01 -31.72
CA TYR A 63 35.97 2.64 -31.30
C TYR A 63 35.56 1.73 -32.48
N LEU A 64 34.60 2.16 -33.29
CA LEU A 64 34.10 1.39 -34.43
C LEU A 64 35.17 1.16 -35.50
N TYR A 65 35.95 2.19 -35.81
CA TYR A 65 37.07 2.08 -36.73
C TYR A 65 38.11 1.08 -36.20
N LYS A 66 38.47 1.18 -34.92
CA LYS A 66 39.51 0.33 -34.33
C LYS A 66 39.09 -1.14 -34.18
N GLU A 67 37.85 -1.39 -33.78
CA GLU A 67 37.39 -2.74 -33.43
C GLU A 67 36.69 -3.48 -34.56
N TYR A 68 36.12 -2.75 -35.52
CA TYR A 68 35.29 -3.30 -36.60
C TYR A 68 35.67 -2.81 -38.00
N GLU A 69 36.71 -1.98 -38.12
CA GLU A 69 37.20 -1.44 -39.40
C GLU A 69 36.12 -0.65 -40.18
N VAL A 70 35.16 -0.06 -39.47
CA VAL A 70 34.06 0.72 -40.07
C VAL A 70 34.58 2.05 -40.63
N SER A 71 34.30 2.31 -41.90
CA SER A 71 34.67 3.58 -42.55
C SER A 71 33.77 4.75 -42.10
N LEU A 72 34.26 5.99 -42.24
CA LEU A 72 33.46 7.18 -41.89
C LEU A 72 32.18 7.29 -42.74
N ASP A 73 32.23 6.88 -44.02
CA ASP A 73 31.04 6.87 -44.89
C ASP A 73 29.99 5.85 -44.43
N GLU A 74 30.42 4.64 -44.03
CA GLU A 74 29.52 3.63 -43.46
C GLU A 74 28.89 4.11 -42.14
N TYR A 75 29.66 4.80 -41.31
CA TYR A 75 29.19 5.44 -40.07
C TYR A 75 28.18 6.57 -40.31
N ILE A 76 28.35 7.37 -41.38
CA ILE A 76 27.39 8.42 -41.76
C ILE A 76 26.09 7.81 -42.30
N VAL A 77 26.18 6.82 -43.21
CA VAL A 77 25.02 6.16 -43.81
C VAL A 77 24.12 5.51 -42.75
N SER A 78 24.70 5.04 -41.65
CA SER A 78 23.92 4.44 -40.58
C SER A 78 23.11 5.45 -39.76
N TYR A 79 23.59 6.68 -39.57
CA TYR A 79 22.77 7.77 -39.01
C TYR A 79 21.65 8.19 -39.95
N GLU A 80 21.91 8.24 -41.26
CA GLU A 80 20.89 8.57 -42.27
C GLU A 80 19.74 7.53 -42.27
N ARG A 81 20.05 6.25 -42.05
CA ARG A 81 19.04 5.17 -41.90
C ARG A 81 18.23 5.28 -40.61
N LEU A 82 18.90 5.59 -39.48
CA LEU A 82 18.22 5.84 -38.21
C LEU A 82 17.25 7.03 -38.31
N LEU A 83 17.68 8.10 -38.98
CA LEU A 83 16.87 9.29 -39.26
C LEU A 83 15.60 8.97 -40.05
N ASP A 84 15.66 8.06 -41.02
CA ASP A 84 14.51 7.70 -41.84
C ASP A 84 13.44 6.91 -41.07
N ASP A 85 13.83 6.07 -40.10
CA ASP A 85 12.90 5.42 -39.17
C ASP A 85 12.20 6.42 -38.24
N LEU A 86 12.95 7.42 -37.76
CA LEU A 86 12.48 8.46 -36.84
C LEU A 86 11.47 9.44 -37.46
N LYS A 87 11.53 9.66 -38.78
CA LYS A 87 10.60 10.56 -39.51
C LYS A 87 9.14 10.07 -39.55
N SER A 88 8.86 8.84 -39.10
CA SER A 88 7.50 8.25 -39.11
C SER A 88 6.59 8.65 -37.95
N THR A 89 7.09 9.42 -36.97
CA THR A 89 6.36 9.79 -35.75
C THR A 89 6.29 11.30 -35.53
N LYS A 90 5.08 11.84 -35.30
CA LYS A 90 4.89 13.23 -34.84
C LYS A 90 5.46 13.38 -33.43
N LEU A 91 6.57 14.09 -33.29
CA LEU A 91 7.24 14.37 -32.02
C LEU A 91 6.49 15.47 -31.24
N PRO A 92 6.08 15.23 -29.99
CA PRO A 92 5.67 16.31 -29.08
C PRO A 92 6.89 16.99 -28.46
N SER A 93 6.89 18.33 -28.36
CA SER A 93 7.97 19.08 -27.72
C SER A 93 7.84 19.01 -26.19
N ARG A 94 8.81 18.39 -25.50
CA ARG A 94 9.10 18.64 -24.08
C ARG A 94 10.63 18.66 -23.91
N GLY A 95 11.14 19.75 -23.34
CA GLY A 95 12.56 20.11 -23.41
C GLY A 95 13.51 19.39 -22.46
N GLY A 96 14.79 19.49 -22.79
CA GLY A 96 15.93 19.43 -21.88
C GLY A 96 16.41 18.04 -21.47
N ALA A 97 17.01 17.28 -22.38
CA ALA A 97 17.67 16.01 -22.06
C ALA A 97 19.11 16.24 -21.55
N SER A 98 19.27 16.82 -20.35
CA SER A 98 20.54 16.74 -19.62
C SER A 98 20.73 15.34 -19.01
N TYR A 99 21.97 14.85 -18.94
CA TYR A 99 22.32 13.55 -18.39
C TYR A 99 21.93 13.50 -16.89
N HIS A 100 20.89 12.74 -16.56
CA HIS A 100 20.38 12.64 -15.20
C HIS A 100 21.11 11.54 -14.43
N TRP A 101 21.41 11.79 -13.16
CA TRP A 101 22.16 10.88 -12.27
C TRP A 101 21.57 9.45 -12.21
N SER A 102 20.25 9.31 -12.38
CA SER A 102 19.57 8.01 -12.33
C SER A 102 19.81 7.12 -13.56
N TYR A 103 20.45 7.62 -14.63
CA TYR A 103 20.76 6.81 -15.80
C TYR A 103 21.98 5.90 -15.58
N ASN A 104 22.96 6.36 -14.80
CA ASN A 104 24.17 5.59 -14.50
C ASN A 104 24.55 5.80 -13.04
N ILE A 105 24.24 4.80 -12.22
CA ILE A 105 24.64 4.76 -10.82
C ILE A 105 25.92 3.93 -10.61
N GLY A 106 26.61 3.56 -11.69
CA GLY A 106 27.89 2.85 -11.70
C GLY A 106 27.85 1.46 -12.33
N THR A 107 29.02 0.82 -12.39
CA THR A 107 29.21 -0.56 -12.90
C THR A 107 29.64 -1.54 -11.80
N ASN A 108 30.14 -1.03 -10.67
CA ASN A 108 30.53 -1.85 -9.52
C ASN A 108 29.42 -1.84 -8.48
N ILE A 109 28.80 -3.00 -8.28
CA ILE A 109 27.69 -3.18 -7.34
C ILE A 109 28.03 -2.80 -5.89
N ASN A 110 29.30 -2.87 -5.51
CA ASN A 110 29.76 -2.52 -4.16
C ASN A 110 30.07 -1.03 -4.01
N ASN A 111 29.95 -0.24 -5.08
CA ASN A 111 30.28 1.18 -5.11
C ASN A 111 29.35 1.94 -6.06
N LEU A 112 28.04 1.81 -5.84
CA LEU A 112 27.04 2.57 -6.58
C LEU A 112 26.96 4.01 -6.04
N THR A 113 26.67 4.97 -6.92
CA THR A 113 26.61 6.40 -6.58
C THR A 113 25.20 6.94 -6.71
N PHE A 114 24.78 7.74 -5.72
CA PHE A 114 23.46 8.36 -5.66
C PHE A 114 23.59 9.85 -5.36
N GLU A 115 22.98 10.69 -6.20
CA GLU A 115 22.97 12.15 -5.99
C GLU A 115 21.75 12.62 -5.18
N ALA A 116 20.65 11.85 -5.22
CA ALA A 116 19.40 12.15 -4.52
C ALA A 116 18.66 10.88 -4.10
N LEU A 117 17.68 11.04 -3.20
CA LEU A 117 16.75 9.97 -2.83
C LEU A 117 15.73 9.75 -3.96
N PRO A 118 15.49 8.50 -4.38
CA PRO A 118 14.52 8.21 -5.43
C PRO A 118 13.08 8.44 -4.95
N LEU A 119 12.21 8.86 -5.87
CA LEU A 119 10.82 9.20 -5.59
C LEU A 119 9.83 8.14 -6.11
N TYR A 120 8.93 7.67 -5.24
CA TYR A 120 7.90 6.66 -5.54
C TYR A 120 6.52 7.06 -5.01
N THR A 121 6.13 8.31 -5.25
CA THR A 121 4.89 8.93 -4.76
C THR A 121 3.82 9.09 -5.85
N ARG A 122 4.19 9.05 -7.13
CA ARG A 122 3.33 9.37 -8.28
C ARG A 122 2.93 8.12 -9.04
N ASN A 123 3.90 7.27 -9.41
CA ASN A 123 3.68 6.02 -10.13
C ASN A 123 3.66 4.84 -9.15
N GLY A 124 2.78 3.87 -9.39
CA GLY A 124 2.59 2.73 -8.50
C GLY A 124 3.65 1.61 -8.64
N PHE A 125 4.89 1.93 -9.02
CA PHE A 125 5.92 0.94 -9.38
C PHE A 125 6.21 -0.07 -8.27
N LEU A 126 6.23 0.38 -7.02
CA LEU A 126 6.48 -0.47 -5.86
C LEU A 126 5.23 -1.21 -5.39
N GLU A 127 4.06 -0.81 -5.87
CA GLU A 127 2.76 -1.27 -5.42
C GLU A 127 2.17 -2.35 -6.35
N ASN A 128 2.39 -2.24 -7.66
CA ASN A 128 1.74 -3.07 -8.69
C ASN A 128 2.64 -4.15 -9.27
N GLY A 129 3.53 -4.71 -8.43
CA GLY A 129 4.21 -5.97 -8.75
C GLY A 129 5.25 -5.88 -9.86
N LEU A 130 5.96 -4.75 -9.97
CA LEU A 130 7.20 -4.65 -10.76
C LEU A 130 8.23 -5.68 -10.25
N ARG A 131 8.92 -6.36 -11.16
CA ARG A 131 9.81 -7.49 -10.82
C ARG A 131 11.04 -7.58 -11.74
N PRO A 132 12.06 -8.39 -11.37
CA PRO A 132 13.23 -8.65 -12.20
C PRO A 132 12.80 -9.23 -13.54
N GLY A 133 13.40 -8.72 -14.62
CA GLY A 133 13.10 -9.08 -15.99
C GLY A 133 12.03 -8.21 -16.64
N ASP A 134 11.22 -7.46 -15.89
CA ASP A 134 10.37 -6.45 -16.53
C ASP A 134 11.22 -5.51 -17.38
N ILE A 135 10.73 -5.16 -18.56
CA ILE A 135 11.41 -4.28 -19.50
C ILE A 135 10.83 -2.89 -19.34
N ILE A 136 11.70 -1.92 -19.10
CA ILE A 136 11.35 -0.51 -19.06
C ILE A 136 11.58 0.04 -20.46
N PHE A 137 10.50 0.48 -21.12
CA PHE A 137 10.57 1.25 -22.34
C PHE A 137 10.43 2.73 -22.00
N GLU A 138 11.38 3.52 -22.47
CA GLU A 138 11.39 4.97 -22.33
C GLU A 138 11.06 5.56 -23.70
N GLN A 139 9.93 6.25 -23.79
CA GLN A 139 9.48 6.92 -25.00
C GLN A 139 10.48 8.01 -25.41
N ASP A 140 10.90 8.82 -24.45
CA ASP A 140 11.71 10.01 -24.65
C ASP A 140 13.05 9.84 -23.92
N ARG A 141 14.06 9.30 -24.61
CA ARG A 141 15.45 9.35 -24.16
C ARG A 141 16.27 10.21 -25.12
N ALA A 142 17.60 10.05 -25.12
CA ALA A 142 18.57 10.89 -25.83
C ALA A 142 17.99 11.56 -27.09
N TRP A 143 18.05 12.90 -27.08
CA TRP A 143 17.75 13.77 -28.23
C TRP A 143 16.26 13.98 -28.56
N GLY A 144 15.35 13.62 -27.66
CA GLY A 144 13.90 13.85 -27.86
C GLY A 144 13.31 13.07 -29.04
N ILE A 145 14.06 12.11 -29.56
CA ILE A 145 13.75 11.33 -30.77
C ILE A 145 14.06 9.83 -30.61
N ALA A 146 15.00 9.42 -29.76
CA ALA A 146 15.36 8.00 -29.62
C ALA A 146 14.69 7.36 -28.39
N HIS A 147 13.90 6.31 -28.66
CA HIS A 147 13.40 5.40 -27.62
C HIS A 147 14.55 4.65 -26.94
N HIS A 148 14.34 4.20 -25.71
CA HIS A 148 15.33 3.40 -24.98
C HIS A 148 14.68 2.25 -24.22
N VAL A 149 15.44 1.18 -23.99
CA VAL A 149 14.98 0.05 -23.19
C VAL A 149 16.02 -0.37 -22.15
N ALA A 150 15.53 -0.80 -21.00
CA ALA A 150 16.31 -1.35 -19.92
C ALA A 150 15.60 -2.57 -19.32
N ILE A 151 16.34 -3.44 -18.62
CA ILE A 151 15.75 -4.53 -17.83
C ILE A 151 15.77 -4.16 -16.35
N VAL A 152 14.64 -4.33 -15.67
CA VAL A 152 14.57 -4.29 -14.21
C VAL A 152 15.41 -5.44 -13.66
N GLU A 153 16.45 -5.12 -12.90
CA GLU A 153 17.25 -6.12 -12.21
C GLU A 153 16.59 -6.51 -10.88
N GLY A 154 16.03 -5.55 -10.16
CA GLY A 154 15.28 -5.82 -8.95
C GLY A 154 14.97 -4.59 -8.11
N ILE A 155 14.39 -4.85 -6.94
CA ILE A 155 14.04 -3.84 -5.94
C ILE A 155 14.90 -4.09 -4.71
N TYR A 156 15.63 -3.06 -4.27
CA TYR A 156 16.63 -3.16 -3.22
C TYR A 156 16.37 -2.12 -2.14
N THR A 157 16.57 -2.49 -0.88
CA THR A 157 16.63 -1.55 0.24
C THR A 157 18.02 -1.64 0.83
N GLU A 158 18.81 -0.59 0.65
CA GLU A 158 20.24 -0.57 0.97
C GLU A 158 20.59 0.79 1.59
N THR A 159 21.75 0.86 2.24
CA THR A 159 22.28 2.12 2.80
C THR A 159 23.40 2.61 1.92
N HIS A 160 23.29 3.85 1.47
CA HIS A 160 24.25 4.50 0.59
C HIS A 160 24.54 5.94 1.07
N LEU A 161 25.66 6.51 0.64
CA LEU A 161 25.98 7.91 0.91
C LEU A 161 25.30 8.81 -0.12
N ILE A 162 24.50 9.77 0.36
CA ILE A 162 23.95 10.87 -0.43
C ILE A 162 24.40 12.17 0.24
N ASN A 163 25.11 13.02 -0.50
CA ASN A 163 25.64 14.30 0.01
C ASN A 163 26.44 14.15 1.34
N GLY A 164 27.20 13.06 1.47
CA GLY A 164 28.03 12.76 2.64
C GLY A 164 27.28 12.20 3.85
N LYS A 165 25.99 11.90 3.73
CA LYS A 165 25.16 11.30 4.80
C LYS A 165 24.72 9.88 4.40
N GLU A 166 24.82 8.95 5.34
CA GLU A 166 24.26 7.61 5.17
C GLU A 166 22.73 7.68 5.20
N GLU A 167 22.11 7.19 4.13
CA GLU A 167 20.65 7.10 3.99
C GLU A 167 20.27 5.68 3.61
N THR A 168 19.30 5.10 4.31
CA THR A 168 18.70 3.81 3.95
C THR A 168 17.42 4.07 3.17
N PHE A 169 17.34 3.61 1.92
CA PHE A 169 16.17 3.82 1.07
C PHE A 169 15.94 2.63 0.15
N THR A 170 14.70 2.52 -0.35
CA THR A 170 14.34 1.50 -1.34
C THR A 170 14.41 2.09 -2.73
N TYR A 171 14.97 1.35 -3.69
CA TYR A 171 15.05 1.77 -5.08
C TYR A 171 14.90 0.60 -6.07
N ILE A 172 14.53 0.93 -7.30
CA ILE A 172 14.38 0.00 -8.42
C ILE A 172 15.64 0.11 -9.28
N ARG A 173 16.44 -0.94 -9.31
CA ARG A 173 17.68 -0.98 -10.08
C ARG A 173 17.43 -1.57 -11.46
N LEU A 174 17.96 -0.90 -12.48
CA LEU A 174 17.93 -1.32 -13.87
C LEU A 174 19.32 -1.78 -14.32
N ILE A 175 19.37 -2.56 -15.39
CA ILE A 175 20.57 -2.77 -16.20
C ILE A 175 20.26 -2.31 -17.61
N GLU A 176 21.11 -1.45 -18.16
CA GLU A 176 20.92 -0.81 -19.46
C GLU A 176 22.25 -0.58 -20.17
N ALA A 177 22.26 -0.61 -21.50
CA ALA A 177 23.39 -0.19 -22.32
C ALA A 177 23.17 1.23 -22.81
N MET A 178 24.09 2.14 -22.50
CA MET A 178 24.05 3.56 -22.88
C MET A 178 25.46 4.06 -23.22
N ALA A 179 25.65 5.32 -23.59
CA ALA A 179 26.97 5.84 -24.01
C ALA A 179 28.16 5.43 -23.11
N ASP A 180 27.96 5.30 -21.80
CA ASP A 180 28.98 4.84 -20.82
C ASP A 180 29.20 3.32 -20.77
N GLY A 181 28.59 2.56 -21.67
CA GLY A 181 28.56 1.09 -21.69
C GLY A 181 27.33 0.49 -21.01
N VAL A 182 27.44 -0.79 -20.64
CA VAL A 182 26.43 -1.51 -19.86
C VAL A 182 26.60 -1.17 -18.39
N VAL A 183 25.61 -0.51 -17.80
CA VAL A 183 25.68 0.05 -16.45
C VAL A 183 24.47 -0.32 -15.60
N TYR A 184 24.56 -0.05 -14.30
CA TYR A 184 23.37 0.00 -13.44
C TYR A 184 22.70 1.36 -13.59
N GLY A 185 21.38 1.34 -13.77
CA GLY A 185 20.51 2.53 -13.73
C GLY A 185 19.51 2.44 -12.58
N LEU A 186 18.73 3.50 -12.42
CA LEU A 186 17.65 3.59 -11.44
C LEU A 186 16.36 4.07 -12.09
N LEU A 187 15.25 3.41 -11.75
CA LEU A 187 13.90 3.85 -12.09
C LEU A 187 13.22 4.49 -10.88
N ASP A 188 12.69 5.68 -11.06
CA ASP A 188 11.82 6.37 -10.12
C ASP A 188 10.79 7.24 -10.87
N ASP A 189 9.94 7.94 -10.13
CA ASP A 189 8.90 8.78 -10.71
C ASP A 189 9.45 9.91 -11.56
N GLU A 190 10.58 10.50 -11.15
CA GLU A 190 11.15 11.63 -11.87
C GLU A 190 11.69 11.19 -13.24
N ARG A 191 12.41 10.06 -13.28
CA ARG A 191 12.80 9.45 -14.56
C ARG A 191 11.57 9.09 -15.39
N ALA A 192 10.59 8.44 -14.80
CA ALA A 192 9.40 7.98 -15.52
C ALA A 192 8.60 9.14 -16.15
N ASP A 193 8.41 10.24 -15.43
CA ASP A 193 7.70 11.42 -15.94
C ASP A 193 8.49 12.14 -17.03
N ARG A 194 9.82 12.16 -16.92
CA ARG A 194 10.71 12.78 -17.89
C ARG A 194 10.78 11.99 -19.19
N THR A 195 10.81 10.66 -19.11
CA THR A 195 11.09 9.79 -20.26
C THR A 195 9.87 9.07 -20.81
N GLY A 196 8.68 9.25 -20.21
CA GLY A 196 7.45 8.61 -20.68
C GLY A 196 7.51 7.09 -20.56
N VAL A 197 7.79 6.58 -19.36
CA VAL A 197 8.01 5.14 -19.13
C VAL A 197 6.75 4.32 -19.41
N THR A 198 6.93 3.24 -20.18
CA THR A 198 6.02 2.10 -20.24
C THR A 198 6.71 0.85 -19.72
N VAL A 199 6.04 0.10 -18.86
CA VAL A 199 6.57 -1.18 -18.36
C VAL A 199 5.99 -2.33 -19.17
N LEU A 200 6.87 -3.18 -19.67
CA LEU A 200 6.55 -4.33 -20.49
C LEU A 200 6.97 -5.61 -19.79
N ARG A 201 6.13 -6.64 -19.86
CA ARG A 201 6.42 -7.97 -19.32
C ARG A 201 6.24 -9.02 -20.40
N PRO A 202 7.18 -9.98 -20.56
CA PRO A 202 6.98 -11.10 -21.47
C PRO A 202 5.73 -11.91 -21.12
N LYS A 203 5.00 -12.33 -22.15
CA LYS A 203 3.89 -13.28 -22.07
C LYS A 203 4.44 -14.70 -21.92
N ASP A 204 3.63 -15.58 -21.35
CA ASP A 204 3.91 -17.02 -21.26
C ASP A 204 5.29 -17.39 -20.68
N THR A 205 5.84 -16.53 -19.81
CA THR A 205 7.13 -16.71 -19.14
C THR A 205 6.94 -17.07 -17.67
N ASN A 206 8.02 -17.52 -17.03
CA ASN A 206 8.08 -17.74 -15.59
C ASN A 206 9.27 -16.98 -14.97
N ASN A 207 9.24 -16.77 -13.66
CA ASN A 207 10.29 -16.06 -12.94
C ASN A 207 11.71 -16.60 -13.16
N ARG A 208 11.88 -17.91 -13.37
CA ARG A 208 13.22 -18.48 -13.58
C ARG A 208 13.78 -17.99 -14.90
N GLN A 209 12.97 -17.96 -15.94
CA GLN A 209 13.36 -17.43 -17.24
C GLN A 209 13.64 -15.92 -17.20
N MET A 210 12.77 -15.14 -16.54
CA MET A 210 13.03 -13.70 -16.32
C MET A 210 14.34 -13.45 -15.54
N ASN A 211 14.61 -14.24 -14.49
CA ASN A 211 15.86 -14.16 -13.74
C ASN A 211 17.08 -14.58 -14.57
N ALA A 212 16.93 -15.52 -15.52
CA ALA A 212 18.01 -15.89 -16.44
C ALA A 212 18.34 -14.74 -17.40
N ALA A 213 17.34 -14.03 -17.92
CA ALA A 213 17.54 -12.83 -18.71
C ALA A 213 18.27 -11.73 -17.89
N VAL A 214 17.85 -11.52 -16.64
CA VAL A 214 18.55 -10.60 -15.71
C VAL A 214 19.99 -11.03 -15.47
N ALA A 215 20.24 -12.33 -15.28
CA ALA A 215 21.59 -12.86 -15.10
C ALA A 215 22.46 -12.65 -16.36
N PHE A 216 21.88 -12.78 -17.55
CA PHE A 216 22.57 -12.49 -18.80
C PHE A 216 23.00 -11.03 -18.84
N VAL A 217 22.08 -10.07 -18.72
CA VAL A 217 22.44 -8.64 -18.79
C VAL A 217 23.42 -8.23 -17.69
N ARG A 218 23.31 -8.82 -16.48
CA ARG A 218 24.27 -8.59 -15.40
C ARG A 218 25.68 -9.03 -15.78
N SER A 219 25.84 -10.14 -16.49
CA SER A 219 27.15 -10.60 -16.96
C SER A 219 27.80 -9.70 -18.01
N GLN A 220 27.04 -8.75 -18.57
CA GLN A 220 27.50 -7.83 -19.61
C GLN A 220 27.93 -6.46 -19.06
N ILE A 221 27.77 -6.20 -17.75
CA ILE A 221 28.10 -4.92 -17.13
C ILE A 221 29.57 -4.55 -17.35
N GLY A 222 29.81 -3.30 -17.70
CA GLY A 222 31.12 -2.74 -18.04
C GLY A 222 31.53 -2.93 -19.50
N LYS A 223 30.78 -3.68 -20.32
CA LYS A 223 31.03 -3.75 -21.76
C LYS A 223 30.68 -2.41 -22.44
N PRO A 224 31.44 -1.99 -23.46
CA PRO A 224 31.16 -0.79 -24.24
C PRO A 224 29.76 -0.76 -24.87
N TYR A 225 29.32 0.43 -25.21
CA TYR A 225 28.11 0.66 -25.99
C TYR A 225 28.46 0.84 -27.46
N SER A 226 27.61 0.30 -28.33
CA SER A 226 27.69 0.57 -29.76
C SER A 226 26.31 0.41 -30.37
N LEU A 227 25.77 1.49 -30.93
CA LEU A 227 24.55 1.42 -31.73
C LEU A 227 24.82 0.66 -33.03
N PHE A 228 25.91 0.99 -33.71
CA PHE A 228 26.14 0.58 -35.10
C PHE A 228 26.67 -0.84 -35.26
N ALA A 229 27.63 -1.28 -34.44
CA ALA A 229 28.05 -2.69 -34.45
C ALA A 229 26.87 -3.62 -34.10
N SER A 230 25.94 -3.13 -33.29
CA SER A 230 24.70 -3.80 -32.90
C SER A 230 23.62 -3.87 -33.97
N LEU A 231 23.63 -2.96 -34.95
CA LEU A 231 22.71 -3.00 -36.09
C LEU A 231 23.24 -3.83 -37.27
N LEU A 232 24.54 -4.16 -37.28
CA LEU A 232 25.18 -4.95 -38.33
C LEU A 232 25.36 -6.44 -37.97
N ASP A 233 25.35 -6.76 -36.68
CA ASP A 233 25.61 -8.11 -36.18
C ASP A 233 24.52 -8.55 -35.17
N ARG A 234 23.83 -9.65 -35.49
CA ARG A 234 22.82 -10.29 -34.63
C ARG A 234 23.40 -11.24 -33.60
N ASP A 235 24.70 -11.15 -33.34
CA ASP A 235 25.33 -11.94 -32.29
C ASP A 235 24.69 -11.65 -30.93
N ARG A 236 24.03 -12.67 -30.38
CA ARG A 236 23.45 -12.67 -29.03
C ARG A 236 24.34 -13.39 -28.03
N THR A 237 25.55 -13.81 -28.39
CA THR A 237 26.41 -14.55 -27.48
C THR A 237 26.88 -13.67 -26.32
N TYR A 238 27.24 -14.32 -25.21
CA TYR A 238 27.79 -13.64 -24.05
C TYR A 238 29.18 -13.04 -24.31
N GLU A 239 29.86 -13.40 -25.40
CA GLU A 239 31.22 -12.97 -25.76
C GLU A 239 31.23 -11.66 -26.56
N ARG A 240 30.07 -11.22 -27.07
CA ARG A 240 29.90 -9.97 -27.82
C ARG A 240 30.64 -8.80 -27.17
N LYS A 241 31.38 -8.01 -27.95
CA LYS A 241 32.28 -6.97 -27.40
C LYS A 241 31.53 -5.74 -26.88
N ASP A 242 30.39 -5.40 -27.46
CA ASP A 242 29.59 -4.23 -27.11
C ASP A 242 28.09 -4.50 -27.21
N TRP A 243 27.29 -3.55 -26.74
CA TRP A 243 25.84 -3.66 -26.75
C TRP A 243 25.14 -2.35 -27.10
N TYR A 244 24.10 -2.46 -27.92
CA TYR A 244 23.01 -1.48 -27.98
C TYR A 244 21.88 -1.86 -27.02
N CYS A 245 21.12 -0.87 -26.52
CA CYS A 245 20.15 -1.07 -25.44
C CYS A 245 19.12 -2.18 -25.75
N SER A 246 18.49 -2.15 -26.91
CA SER A 246 17.52 -3.18 -27.32
C SER A 246 18.17 -4.50 -27.69
N MET A 247 19.37 -4.49 -28.28
CA MET A 247 20.10 -5.73 -28.59
C MET A 247 20.50 -6.49 -27.32
N LEU A 248 20.90 -5.78 -26.26
CA LEU A 248 21.17 -6.39 -24.95
C LEU A 248 19.94 -7.06 -24.37
N VAL A 249 18.81 -6.35 -24.36
CA VAL A 249 17.53 -6.86 -23.82
C VAL A 249 17.01 -8.04 -24.65
N TRP A 250 17.07 -7.94 -25.96
CA TRP A 250 16.70 -9.02 -26.87
C TRP A 250 17.59 -10.26 -26.67
N ALA A 251 18.92 -10.10 -26.68
CA ALA A 251 19.85 -11.21 -26.48
C ALA A 251 19.63 -11.91 -25.12
N ALA A 252 19.34 -11.13 -24.07
CA ALA A 252 19.03 -11.69 -22.76
C ALA A 252 17.84 -12.65 -22.79
N TYR A 253 16.75 -12.24 -23.44
CA TYR A 253 15.54 -13.05 -23.53
C TYR A 253 15.64 -14.19 -24.53
N MET A 254 16.38 -14.00 -25.61
CA MET A 254 16.70 -15.04 -26.59
C MET A 254 17.53 -16.18 -26.00
N ASN A 255 18.42 -15.89 -25.04
CA ASN A 255 19.24 -16.91 -24.38
C ASN A 255 18.62 -17.45 -23.08
N ALA A 256 17.54 -16.84 -22.58
CA ALA A 256 16.89 -17.22 -21.33
C ALA A 256 15.95 -18.43 -21.53
N THR A 257 16.22 -19.51 -20.81
CA THR A 257 15.41 -20.75 -20.90
C THR A 257 14.35 -20.84 -19.84
N VAL A 258 13.30 -21.63 -20.11
CA VAL A 258 12.18 -21.86 -19.17
C VAL A 258 12.64 -22.51 -17.86
N GLU A 259 13.77 -23.23 -17.86
CA GLU A 259 14.37 -23.81 -16.66
C GLU A 259 15.15 -22.78 -15.81
N GLY A 260 15.42 -21.59 -16.35
CA GLY A 260 16.19 -20.54 -15.68
C GLY A 260 17.69 -20.57 -15.95
N ASN A 261 18.13 -21.21 -17.03
CA ASN A 261 19.52 -21.20 -17.48
C ASN A 261 19.70 -20.21 -18.63
N ILE A 262 20.92 -19.68 -18.77
CA ILE A 262 21.38 -19.01 -19.98
C ILE A 262 21.99 -20.09 -20.88
N ARG A 263 21.44 -20.30 -22.08
CA ARG A 263 22.05 -21.22 -23.05
C ARG A 263 22.84 -20.44 -24.10
N PRO A 264 24.05 -20.91 -24.48
CA PRO A 264 24.73 -20.40 -25.66
C PRO A 264 23.86 -20.67 -26.90
N TYR A 265 24.15 -19.95 -28.00
CA TYR A 265 23.33 -19.89 -29.21
C TYR A 265 22.67 -21.23 -29.60
N VAL A 266 21.32 -21.28 -29.54
CA VAL A 266 20.47 -22.37 -30.06
C VAL A 266 19.57 -21.78 -31.14
N SER A 267 19.67 -22.25 -32.39
CA SER A 267 18.87 -21.74 -33.51
C SER A 267 17.38 -21.64 -33.13
N GLU A 268 16.69 -20.58 -33.55
CA GLU A 268 15.24 -20.43 -33.32
C GLU A 268 14.42 -21.57 -33.96
N ASP A 269 14.95 -22.18 -35.03
CA ASP A 269 14.35 -23.33 -35.71
C ASP A 269 14.60 -24.65 -34.97
N ASP A 270 15.47 -24.66 -33.96
CA ASP A 270 15.75 -25.84 -33.15
C ASP A 270 14.59 -26.09 -32.17
N PRO A 271 13.99 -27.30 -32.12
CA PRO A 271 12.96 -27.64 -31.14
C PRO A 271 13.38 -27.46 -29.67
N ALA A 272 14.68 -27.40 -29.38
CA ALA A 272 15.22 -27.12 -28.05
C ALA A 272 15.29 -25.61 -27.72
N PHE A 273 14.96 -24.72 -28.67
CA PHE A 273 14.86 -23.29 -28.43
C PHE A 273 13.65 -22.99 -27.55
N THR A 274 13.92 -22.38 -26.39
CA THR A 274 12.88 -21.95 -25.45
C THR A 274 13.03 -20.47 -25.09
N GLY A 275 13.85 -19.72 -25.84
CA GLY A 275 14.02 -18.29 -25.64
C GLY A 275 12.77 -17.51 -26.03
N ILE A 276 12.70 -16.24 -25.65
CA ILE A 276 11.61 -15.35 -26.03
C ILE A 276 12.15 -14.38 -27.08
N ASN A 277 11.65 -14.50 -28.31
CA ASN A 277 11.96 -13.53 -29.34
C ASN A 277 11.10 -12.27 -29.14
N LEU A 278 11.77 -11.15 -28.87
CA LEU A 278 11.15 -9.85 -28.60
C LEU A 278 11.01 -8.98 -29.86
N GLU A 279 11.34 -9.49 -31.03
CA GLU A 279 11.24 -8.74 -32.28
C GLU A 279 9.81 -8.69 -32.81
N THR A 280 9.57 -7.71 -33.69
CA THR A 280 8.45 -7.77 -34.64
C THR A 280 8.96 -8.38 -35.96
N THR A 281 8.09 -8.72 -36.91
CA THR A 281 8.46 -9.36 -38.20
C THR A 281 9.19 -8.42 -39.19
N SER A 282 10.02 -7.53 -38.68
CA SER A 282 10.77 -6.52 -39.43
C SER A 282 11.86 -7.15 -40.30
N THR A 283 12.27 -6.40 -41.33
CA THR A 283 13.34 -6.81 -42.27
C THR A 283 14.69 -6.20 -41.92
N MET A 284 14.79 -5.44 -40.82
CA MET A 284 16.04 -4.85 -40.38
C MET A 284 16.98 -5.89 -39.76
N PRO A 285 18.31 -5.77 -39.95
CA PRO A 285 19.26 -6.69 -39.34
C PRO A 285 19.39 -6.53 -37.81
N GLY A 286 19.03 -5.39 -37.22
CA GLY A 286 19.14 -5.18 -35.77
C GLY A 286 17.79 -5.01 -35.08
N VAL A 287 17.77 -5.17 -33.75
CA VAL A 287 16.56 -5.00 -32.92
C VAL A 287 16.51 -3.60 -32.34
N THR A 288 15.42 -2.88 -32.55
CA THR A 288 15.18 -1.54 -32.03
C THR A 288 14.33 -1.55 -30.76
N PRO A 289 14.40 -0.51 -29.91
CA PRO A 289 13.52 -0.39 -28.73
C PRO A 289 12.03 -0.36 -29.09
N LYS A 290 11.68 0.22 -30.25
CA LYS A 290 10.30 0.25 -30.75
C LYS A 290 9.78 -1.13 -31.12
N GLU A 291 10.59 -1.96 -31.76
CA GLU A 291 10.21 -3.33 -32.07
C GLU A 291 9.95 -4.14 -30.79
N ILE A 292 10.78 -3.96 -29.76
CA ILE A 292 10.52 -4.56 -28.45
C ILE A 292 9.18 -4.06 -27.90
N LYS A 293 8.94 -2.74 -27.94
CA LYS A 293 7.70 -2.12 -27.44
C LYS A 293 6.43 -2.65 -28.13
N ASP A 294 6.52 -2.90 -29.43
CA ASP A 294 5.41 -3.33 -30.28
C ASP A 294 5.31 -4.87 -30.39
N SER A 295 6.22 -5.60 -29.75
CA SER A 295 6.29 -7.07 -29.81
C SER A 295 5.04 -7.74 -29.27
N SER A 296 4.52 -8.70 -30.03
CA SER A 296 3.39 -9.54 -29.58
C SER A 296 3.76 -10.46 -28.41
N ALA A 297 5.06 -10.68 -28.17
CA ALA A 297 5.56 -11.45 -27.04
C ALA A 297 5.46 -10.69 -25.69
N LEU A 298 5.16 -9.40 -25.71
CA LEU A 298 5.07 -8.57 -24.50
C LEU A 298 3.63 -8.12 -24.20
N LYS A 299 3.36 -7.86 -22.93
CA LYS A 299 2.16 -7.15 -22.45
C LYS A 299 2.60 -5.92 -21.66
N GLU A 300 1.83 -4.84 -21.79
CA GLU A 300 1.99 -3.67 -20.94
C GLU A 300 1.44 -3.95 -19.54
N ILE A 301 2.15 -3.45 -18.53
CA ILE A 301 1.73 -3.50 -17.14
C ILE A 301 1.37 -2.09 -16.71
N SER A 302 0.12 -1.90 -16.27
CA SER A 302 -0.35 -0.61 -15.76
C SER A 302 0.16 -0.35 -14.34
N PHE A 303 0.68 0.85 -14.13
CA PHE A 303 1.13 1.35 -12.83
C PHE A 303 0.40 2.64 -12.41
N GLU A 304 -0.73 2.95 -13.07
CA GLU A 304 -1.52 4.17 -12.82
C GLU A 304 -2.22 4.14 -11.45
N LYS A 305 -2.61 2.95 -10.98
CA LYS A 305 -3.22 2.81 -9.67
C LYS A 305 -2.14 2.87 -8.60
N ARG A 306 -2.32 3.70 -7.58
CA ARG A 306 -1.39 3.85 -6.46
C ARG A 306 -2.09 3.69 -5.12
N PHE A 307 -1.30 3.44 -4.07
CA PHE A 307 -1.81 3.52 -2.71
C PHE A 307 -2.34 4.92 -2.41
N ASN A 308 -3.41 5.00 -1.62
CA ASN A 308 -3.88 6.28 -1.11
C ASN A 308 -2.85 6.82 -0.12
N THR A 309 -2.10 7.85 -0.52
CA THR A 309 -1.05 8.45 0.29
C THR A 309 -1.55 9.52 1.26
N LYS A 310 -2.84 9.91 1.20
CA LYS A 310 -3.40 10.97 2.05
C LYS A 310 -3.47 10.57 3.53
N LYS A 311 -3.68 9.28 3.81
CA LYS A 311 -3.78 8.75 5.17
C LYS A 311 -2.47 8.07 5.55
N ASP A 312 -1.92 8.44 6.70
CA ASP A 312 -0.85 7.69 7.37
C ASP A 312 -1.49 6.81 8.43
N PHE A 313 -1.44 5.50 8.29
CA PHE A 313 -2.10 4.56 9.20
C PHE A 313 -1.33 4.31 10.50
N THR A 314 -0.10 4.81 10.59
CA THR A 314 0.81 4.57 11.72
C THR A 314 1.24 5.85 12.42
N LYS A 315 0.69 6.99 12.02
CA LYS A 315 0.97 8.29 12.64
C LYS A 315 0.73 8.22 14.15
N GLY A 316 1.73 8.67 14.92
CA GLY A 316 1.71 8.66 16.38
C GLY A 316 2.05 7.31 17.01
N LEU A 317 2.47 6.31 16.22
CA LEU A 317 2.92 5.00 16.69
C LEU A 317 4.42 4.83 16.50
N THR A 318 5.04 4.08 17.41
CA THR A 318 6.45 3.67 17.29
C THR A 318 6.55 2.37 16.49
N GLU A 319 7.52 2.30 15.57
CA GLU A 319 7.78 1.10 14.76
C GLU A 319 9.25 0.70 14.79
N SER A 320 9.52 -0.61 14.82
CA SER A 320 10.88 -1.13 14.74
C SER A 320 10.92 -2.60 14.34
N THR A 321 12.01 -3.02 13.70
CA THR A 321 12.36 -4.44 13.54
C THR A 321 12.99 -5.02 14.82
N ASN A 322 13.47 -4.18 15.75
CA ASN A 322 14.06 -4.61 17.02
C ASN A 322 12.99 -4.79 18.09
N THR A 323 12.61 -6.05 18.32
CA THR A 323 11.60 -6.44 19.33
C THR A 323 11.97 -6.05 20.76
N SER A 324 13.26 -5.87 21.08
CA SER A 324 13.71 -5.48 22.42
C SER A 324 13.27 -4.06 22.79
N LEU A 325 13.02 -3.19 21.80
CA LEU A 325 12.52 -1.83 22.00
C LEU A 325 11.03 -1.78 22.34
N LYS A 326 10.32 -2.91 22.21
CA LYS A 326 8.86 -3.01 22.41
C LYS A 326 8.08 -1.90 21.66
N PRO A 327 8.32 -1.73 20.35
CA PRO A 327 7.59 -0.74 19.55
C PRO A 327 6.10 -1.10 19.50
N ASP A 328 5.24 -0.11 19.24
CA ASP A 328 3.80 -0.33 19.03
C ASP A 328 3.55 -1.26 17.84
N ILE A 329 4.37 -1.14 16.79
CA ILE A 329 4.38 -2.02 15.61
C ILE A 329 5.75 -2.69 15.48
N VAL A 330 5.77 -4.01 15.46
CA VAL A 330 6.97 -4.78 15.10
C VAL A 330 6.94 -5.04 13.61
N LEU A 331 7.88 -4.42 12.89
CA LEU A 331 7.99 -4.55 11.44
C LEU A 331 8.48 -5.96 11.06
N PRO A 332 7.94 -6.55 9.98
CA PRO A 332 8.33 -7.89 9.55
C PRO A 332 9.80 -7.92 9.11
N SER A 333 10.61 -8.75 9.77
CA SER A 333 11.92 -9.12 9.24
C SER A 333 11.81 -10.09 8.05
N SER A 334 10.74 -10.88 8.00
CA SER A 334 10.48 -11.84 6.92
C SER A 334 9.04 -11.87 6.45
N SER A 335 8.06 -12.01 7.36
CA SER A 335 6.70 -12.39 6.94
C SER A 335 5.56 -12.01 7.88
N SER A 336 5.83 -11.50 9.09
CA SER A 336 4.79 -11.27 10.09
C SER A 336 4.80 -9.84 10.63
N LEU A 337 3.66 -9.18 10.57
CA LEU A 337 3.39 -7.91 11.23
C LEU A 337 2.81 -8.23 12.62
N LEU A 338 3.39 -7.63 13.65
CA LEU A 338 2.93 -7.78 15.04
C LEU A 338 2.68 -6.40 15.64
N THR A 339 1.84 -6.36 16.66
CA THR A 339 1.57 -5.15 17.44
C THR A 339 1.80 -5.39 18.93
N ASN A 340 2.18 -4.35 19.67
CA ASN A 340 2.36 -4.36 21.14
C ASN A 340 1.58 -3.21 21.79
N ASN A 341 1.80 -2.99 23.09
CA ASN A 341 1.30 -1.82 23.85
C ASN A 341 -0.22 -1.60 23.72
N ASN A 342 -0.97 -2.70 23.71
CA ASN A 342 -2.43 -2.72 23.55
C ASN A 342 -2.93 -2.22 22.18
N TYR A 343 -2.06 -2.13 21.18
CA TYR A 343 -2.45 -1.93 19.79
C TYR A 343 -2.68 -3.29 19.11
N PHE A 344 -3.64 -3.30 18.19
CA PHE A 344 -4.06 -4.46 17.44
C PHE A 344 -4.41 -4.05 16.01
N VAL A 345 -4.06 -4.90 15.04
CA VAL A 345 -4.62 -4.78 13.69
C VAL A 345 -6.00 -5.45 13.70
N VAL A 346 -7.01 -4.71 13.23
CA VAL A 346 -8.40 -5.16 13.09
C VAL A 346 -8.79 -5.13 11.62
N GLU A 347 -9.46 -6.20 11.18
CA GLU A 347 -10.07 -6.32 9.87
C GLU A 347 -11.55 -6.03 9.97
N LYS A 348 -12.06 -5.20 9.07
CA LYS A 348 -13.48 -5.08 8.78
C LYS A 348 -13.74 -5.75 7.44
N THR A 349 -14.47 -6.86 7.48
CA THR A 349 -14.77 -7.67 6.30
C THR A 349 -15.70 -6.93 5.35
N ARG A 350 -15.81 -7.42 4.12
CA ARG A 350 -16.72 -6.87 3.09
C ARG A 350 -18.18 -6.84 3.54
N GLU A 351 -18.59 -7.78 4.38
CA GLU A 351 -19.93 -7.88 4.96
C GLU A 351 -20.15 -6.88 6.11
N GLY A 352 -19.12 -6.10 6.48
CA GLY A 352 -19.17 -5.12 7.56
C GLY A 352 -18.96 -5.72 8.95
N THR A 353 -18.57 -6.99 9.04
CA THR A 353 -18.20 -7.63 10.32
C THR A 353 -16.77 -7.31 10.70
N TYR A 354 -16.46 -7.28 12.00
CA TYR A 354 -15.12 -6.99 12.48
C TYR A 354 -14.47 -8.27 13.02
N ASP A 355 -13.19 -8.45 12.72
CA ASP A 355 -12.37 -9.56 13.21
C ASP A 355 -10.95 -9.10 13.56
N TYR A 356 -10.25 -9.88 14.37
CA TYR A 356 -8.89 -9.61 14.80
C TYR A 356 -8.18 -10.91 15.21
N ALA A 357 -6.86 -10.98 15.04
CA ALA A 357 -6.10 -12.06 15.65
C ALA A 357 -5.86 -11.78 17.13
N SER A 358 -6.16 -12.78 17.98
CA SER A 358 -5.91 -12.68 19.44
C SER A 358 -4.45 -12.42 19.82
N THR A 359 -3.51 -12.67 18.90
CA THR A 359 -2.06 -12.43 19.05
C THR A 359 -1.56 -11.24 18.22
N GLY A 360 -2.46 -10.45 17.62
CA GLY A 360 -2.12 -9.31 16.75
C GLY A 360 -1.28 -9.67 15.51
N SER A 361 -1.14 -10.96 15.21
CA SER A 361 -0.17 -11.47 14.24
C SER A 361 -0.80 -11.69 12.87
N LEU A 362 -0.52 -10.78 11.95
CA LEU A 362 -0.84 -10.92 10.54
C LEU A 362 0.41 -11.40 9.80
N TYR A 363 0.27 -12.35 8.88
CA TYR A 363 1.43 -12.81 8.14
C TYR A 363 1.15 -13.10 6.67
N LEU A 364 2.18 -12.88 5.85
CA LEU A 364 2.17 -13.11 4.43
C LEU A 364 3.04 -14.34 4.12
N GLN A 365 2.40 -15.43 3.74
CA GLN A 365 3.07 -16.72 3.54
C GLN A 365 3.21 -17.01 2.05
N LYS A 366 4.44 -17.28 1.60
CA LYS A 366 4.66 -17.81 0.25
C LYS A 366 4.11 -19.24 0.15
N LYS A 367 3.16 -19.47 -0.76
CA LYS A 367 2.66 -20.79 -1.14
C LYS A 367 2.89 -21.01 -2.63
N LYS A 368 3.68 -22.04 -2.98
CA LYS A 368 4.06 -22.40 -4.37
C LYS A 368 4.45 -21.17 -5.20
N ASN A 369 3.47 -20.53 -5.84
CA ASN A 369 3.63 -19.46 -6.82
C ASN A 369 3.13 -18.09 -6.33
N HIS A 370 2.49 -17.93 -5.18
CA HIS A 370 2.04 -16.60 -4.72
C HIS A 370 2.13 -16.42 -3.21
N TYR A 371 1.95 -15.19 -2.74
CA TYR A 371 1.88 -14.88 -1.32
C TYR A 371 0.43 -14.88 -0.85
N VAL A 372 0.18 -15.51 0.30
CA VAL A 372 -1.15 -15.62 0.89
C VAL A 372 -1.18 -14.89 2.21
N LEU A 373 -2.13 -13.97 2.35
CA LEU A 373 -2.37 -13.22 3.57
C LEU A 373 -3.18 -14.05 4.57
N LYS A 374 -2.72 -14.10 5.83
CA LYS A 374 -3.35 -14.91 6.87
C LYS A 374 -3.29 -14.27 8.25
N TRP A 375 -4.34 -14.53 9.02
CA TRP A 375 -4.34 -14.36 10.47
C TRP A 375 -3.76 -15.58 11.16
N ARG A 376 -2.81 -15.35 12.06
CA ARG A 376 -2.30 -16.41 12.92
C ARG A 376 -3.20 -16.58 14.13
N SER A 377 -3.75 -17.77 14.31
CA SER A 377 -4.62 -18.06 15.47
C SER A 377 -3.84 -18.04 16.79
N GLY A 378 -2.57 -18.46 16.75
CA GLY A 378 -1.72 -18.64 17.91
C GLY A 378 -2.14 -19.80 18.84
N ARG A 379 -3.16 -20.59 18.47
CA ARG A 379 -3.73 -21.67 19.29
C ARG A 379 -3.62 -23.00 18.56
N THR A 380 -3.21 -24.05 19.28
CA THR A 380 -2.92 -25.39 18.72
C THR A 380 -4.09 -26.07 18.00
N ASN A 381 -5.34 -25.66 18.27
CA ASN A 381 -6.54 -26.28 17.70
C ASN A 381 -7.43 -25.31 16.89
N ILE A 382 -6.94 -24.12 16.56
CA ILE A 382 -7.66 -23.17 15.70
C ILE A 382 -6.81 -22.95 14.44
N PRO A 383 -7.31 -23.27 13.24
CA PRO A 383 -6.55 -23.05 12.02
C PRO A 383 -6.37 -21.56 11.76
N ASP A 384 -5.29 -21.22 11.07
CA ASP A 384 -5.08 -19.86 10.57
C ASP A 384 -6.15 -19.52 9.53
N ARG A 385 -6.73 -18.32 9.63
CA ARG A 385 -7.72 -17.82 8.68
C ARG A 385 -7.00 -17.13 7.53
N GLN A 386 -7.28 -17.58 6.30
CA GLN A 386 -6.83 -16.88 5.10
C GLN A 386 -7.73 -15.67 4.84
N ILE A 387 -7.11 -14.54 4.50
CA ILE A 387 -7.80 -13.32 4.11
C ILE A 387 -7.92 -13.31 2.59
N GLU A 388 -9.10 -12.93 2.10
CA GLU A 388 -9.37 -12.86 0.66
C GLU A 388 -8.72 -11.62 0.04
N MET A 389 -8.02 -11.85 -1.06
CA MET A 389 -7.38 -10.81 -1.87
C MET A 389 -8.27 -10.46 -3.07
N ILE A 390 -8.15 -9.24 -3.60
CA ILE A 390 -8.89 -8.86 -4.82
C ILE A 390 -8.38 -9.67 -6.04
N PRO A 391 -9.21 -9.93 -7.06
CA PRO A 391 -8.80 -10.75 -8.21
C PRO A 391 -7.52 -10.27 -8.93
N GLU A 392 -7.32 -8.95 -9.02
CA GLU A 392 -6.13 -8.37 -9.63
C GLU A 392 -4.85 -8.75 -8.90
N TYR A 393 -4.90 -8.90 -7.57
CA TYR A 393 -3.76 -9.33 -6.76
C TYR A 393 -3.21 -10.67 -7.24
N GLU A 394 -4.09 -11.66 -7.45
CA GLU A 394 -3.68 -13.01 -7.84
C GLU A 394 -2.93 -12.98 -9.17
N SER A 395 -3.44 -12.23 -10.16
CA SER A 395 -2.79 -12.09 -11.46
C SER A 395 -1.48 -11.29 -11.43
N ILE A 396 -1.40 -10.29 -10.55
CA ILE A 396 -0.24 -9.39 -10.45
C ILE A 396 0.85 -10.03 -9.59
N TYR A 397 0.53 -10.76 -8.54
CA TYR A 397 1.50 -11.35 -7.62
C TYR A 397 1.72 -12.86 -7.84
N GLU A 398 1.13 -13.43 -8.89
CA GLU A 398 1.51 -14.76 -9.40
C GLU A 398 2.99 -14.76 -9.77
N ASP A 399 3.68 -15.79 -9.31
CA ASP A 399 5.12 -15.94 -9.30
C ASP A 399 5.79 -14.61 -8.96
N TYR A 400 5.43 -13.94 -7.87
CA TYR A 400 6.18 -12.75 -7.46
C TYR A 400 7.45 -13.16 -6.71
N PRO A 401 8.66 -12.75 -7.15
CA PRO A 401 9.89 -13.22 -6.55
C PRO A 401 10.17 -12.56 -5.20
N PHE A 402 9.67 -11.35 -4.97
CA PHE A 402 9.92 -10.58 -3.75
C PHE A 402 8.86 -10.78 -2.68
N HIS A 403 9.23 -10.58 -1.41
CA HIS A 403 8.26 -10.50 -0.34
C HIS A 403 7.69 -9.06 -0.29
N PRO A 404 6.39 -8.83 -0.53
CA PRO A 404 5.81 -7.49 -0.67
C PRO A 404 6.06 -6.55 0.52
N TRP A 405 6.14 -7.09 1.75
CA TRP A 405 6.35 -6.29 2.96
C TRP A 405 7.80 -6.17 3.42
N ARG A 406 8.75 -6.79 2.72
CA ARG A 406 10.14 -6.83 3.20
C ARG A 406 10.74 -5.43 3.18
N ASN A 407 11.36 -5.03 4.29
CA ASN A 407 11.99 -3.72 4.47
C ASN A 407 11.04 -2.53 4.22
N ARG A 408 9.75 -2.72 4.50
CA ARG A 408 8.72 -1.69 4.41
C ARG A 408 8.28 -1.27 5.82
N ASP A 409 7.94 0.01 5.96
CA ASP A 409 7.33 0.54 7.18
C ASP A 409 5.89 0.04 7.37
N GLY A 410 5.33 0.28 8.55
CA GLY A 410 3.99 -0.18 8.89
C GLY A 410 2.90 0.49 8.07
N ASN A 411 3.10 1.76 7.68
CA ASN A 411 2.16 2.53 6.89
C ASN A 411 2.00 1.95 5.48
N TYR A 412 3.11 1.64 4.80
CA TYR A 412 3.13 0.95 3.52
C TYR A 412 2.40 -0.38 3.62
N ILE A 413 2.68 -1.18 4.66
CA ILE A 413 2.05 -2.49 4.83
C ILE A 413 0.53 -2.33 4.98
N LEU A 414 0.06 -1.40 5.80
CA LEU A 414 -1.39 -1.14 5.96
C LEU A 414 -2.04 -0.60 4.70
N ARG A 415 -1.36 0.24 3.93
CA ARG A 415 -1.82 0.66 2.59
C ARG A 415 -1.92 -0.52 1.63
N TRP A 416 -0.90 -1.37 1.61
CA TRP A 416 -0.86 -2.57 0.78
C TRP A 416 -2.01 -3.52 1.12
N LEU A 417 -2.29 -3.72 2.41
CA LEU A 417 -3.41 -4.53 2.89
C LEU A 417 -4.76 -3.97 2.43
N ASN A 418 -5.00 -2.68 2.66
CA ASN A 418 -6.25 -2.02 2.26
C ASN A 418 -6.43 -1.90 0.74
N TYR A 419 -5.33 -1.98 -0.02
CA TYR A 419 -5.38 -1.91 -1.47
C TYR A 419 -5.64 -3.29 -2.10
N TRP A 420 -4.95 -4.33 -1.64
CA TRP A 420 -4.97 -5.66 -2.28
C TRP A 420 -5.95 -6.66 -1.66
N SER A 421 -6.53 -6.36 -0.51
CA SER A 421 -7.54 -7.23 0.13
C SER A 421 -8.96 -6.78 -0.16
N THR A 422 -9.92 -7.68 0.05
CA THR A 422 -11.35 -7.34 0.00
C THR A 422 -11.85 -6.64 1.27
N SER A 423 -10.98 -6.43 2.25
CA SER A 423 -11.32 -5.96 3.59
C SER A 423 -10.64 -4.63 3.93
N GLU A 424 -11.17 -3.92 4.91
CA GLU A 424 -10.56 -2.71 5.46
C GLU A 424 -9.72 -3.06 6.69
N PHE A 425 -8.47 -2.60 6.73
CA PHE A 425 -7.55 -2.82 7.84
C PHE A 425 -7.26 -1.53 8.58
N MET A 426 -7.31 -1.60 9.92
CA MET A 426 -7.06 -0.48 10.80
C MET A 426 -6.31 -0.89 12.04
N ILE A 427 -5.65 0.06 12.70
CA ILE A 427 -5.08 -0.14 14.03
C ILE A 427 -6.09 0.33 15.07
N VAL A 428 -6.27 -0.48 16.12
CA VAL A 428 -7.16 -0.23 17.24
C VAL A 428 -6.39 -0.37 18.55
N LYS A 429 -6.60 0.56 19.47
CA LYS A 429 -6.07 0.46 20.84
C LYS A 429 -7.15 -0.05 21.78
N SER A 430 -6.88 -1.13 22.51
CA SER A 430 -7.81 -1.71 23.49
C SER A 430 -7.07 -2.48 24.58
N SER A 431 -7.46 -2.27 25.84
CA SER A 431 -6.93 -3.05 26.97
C SER A 431 -7.48 -4.47 27.04
N SER A 432 -8.61 -4.75 26.37
CA SER A 432 -9.27 -6.05 26.40
C SER A 432 -10.06 -6.31 25.10
N MET A 433 -9.32 -6.54 24.01
CA MET A 433 -9.88 -6.68 22.66
C MET A 433 -11.00 -7.73 22.56
N ALA A 434 -10.89 -8.85 23.27
CA ALA A 434 -11.93 -9.88 23.27
C ALA A 434 -13.28 -9.40 23.83
N VAL A 435 -13.23 -8.57 24.89
CA VAL A 435 -14.44 -8.01 25.50
C VAL A 435 -15.01 -6.91 24.61
N ASP A 436 -14.15 -6.02 24.11
CA ASP A 436 -14.59 -4.88 23.31
C ASP A 436 -15.16 -5.32 21.96
N MET A 437 -14.56 -6.31 21.31
CA MET A 437 -15.11 -6.90 20.08
C MET A 437 -16.43 -7.63 20.32
N ALA A 438 -16.58 -8.32 21.45
CA ALA A 438 -17.86 -8.93 21.82
C ALA A 438 -18.95 -7.88 22.03
N LYS A 439 -18.62 -6.72 22.61
CA LYS A 439 -19.53 -5.58 22.72
C LYS A 439 -19.82 -4.95 21.35
N LEU A 440 -18.81 -4.68 20.53
CA LEU A 440 -18.98 -4.15 19.16
C LEU A 440 -19.94 -5.03 18.34
N SER A 441 -19.81 -6.36 18.42
CA SER A 441 -20.69 -7.31 17.72
C SER A 441 -22.17 -7.26 18.16
N LYS A 442 -22.43 -6.75 19.38
CA LYS A 442 -23.77 -6.56 19.94
C LYS A 442 -24.31 -5.13 19.73
N ASP A 443 -23.65 -4.35 18.88
CA ASP A 443 -23.97 -2.94 18.63
C ASP A 443 -23.89 -2.05 19.89
N GLN A 444 -22.97 -2.40 20.79
CA GLN A 444 -22.83 -1.77 22.11
C GLN A 444 -21.74 -0.70 22.17
N LEU A 445 -20.79 -0.75 21.24
CA LEU A 445 -19.69 0.21 21.10
C LEU A 445 -19.68 0.71 19.67
N ASP A 446 -19.14 1.91 19.48
CA ASP A 446 -18.65 2.38 18.20
C ASP A 446 -17.13 2.21 18.14
N LEU A 447 -16.61 2.08 16.92
CA LEU A 447 -15.19 2.15 16.65
C LEU A 447 -14.93 3.51 16.00
N VAL A 448 -14.23 4.39 16.71
CA VAL A 448 -14.08 5.80 16.32
C VAL A 448 -12.59 6.12 16.14
N PRO A 449 -12.21 6.82 15.06
CA PRO A 449 -10.84 7.28 14.88
C PRO A 449 -10.47 8.30 15.95
N VAL A 450 -9.25 8.19 16.48
CA VAL A 450 -8.64 9.25 17.28
C VAL A 450 -8.30 10.44 16.37
N SER A 451 -8.24 11.65 16.93
CA SER A 451 -7.86 12.83 16.15
C SER A 451 -6.48 12.65 15.52
N GLU A 452 -6.36 13.02 14.24
CA GLU A 452 -5.11 12.84 13.47
C GLU A 452 -3.91 13.61 14.03
N GLU A 453 -4.14 14.60 14.90
CA GLU A 453 -3.09 15.31 15.64
C GLU A 453 -2.39 14.40 16.67
N ILE A 454 -3.16 13.49 17.29
CA ILE A 454 -2.69 12.57 18.32
C ILE A 454 -2.22 11.25 17.71
N GLY A 455 -2.92 10.77 16.68
CA GLY A 455 -2.58 9.56 15.94
C GLY A 455 -3.73 9.07 15.07
N THR A 456 -3.51 8.01 14.29
CA THR A 456 -4.49 7.52 13.30
C THR A 456 -5.07 6.15 13.61
N TYR A 457 -4.93 5.71 14.86
CA TYR A 457 -5.57 4.52 15.38
C TYR A 457 -7.01 4.81 15.83
N ASN A 458 -7.79 3.74 16.03
CA ASN A 458 -9.15 3.82 16.52
C ASN A 458 -9.22 3.36 17.97
N ILE A 459 -10.27 3.80 18.65
CA ILE A 459 -10.64 3.34 19.98
C ILE A 459 -12.10 2.90 19.98
N PHE A 460 -12.45 2.06 20.94
CA PHE A 460 -13.84 1.77 21.20
C PHE A 460 -14.45 2.88 22.04
N THR A 461 -15.63 3.35 21.64
CA THR A 461 -16.41 4.33 22.39
C THR A 461 -17.78 3.78 22.70
N ASP A 462 -18.28 4.03 23.91
CA ASP A 462 -19.62 3.58 24.27
C ASP A 462 -20.68 4.43 23.55
N LYS A 463 -21.55 3.76 22.77
CA LYS A 463 -22.67 4.41 22.05
C LYS A 463 -23.60 5.18 22.97
N TYR A 464 -23.72 4.74 24.22
CA TYR A 464 -24.60 5.35 25.19
C TYR A 464 -23.92 6.49 25.98
N ALA A 465 -22.63 6.76 25.74
CA ALA A 465 -21.89 7.83 26.44
C ALA A 465 -22.54 9.22 26.28
N MET A 466 -22.99 9.60 25.08
CA MET A 466 -23.71 10.87 24.88
C MET A 466 -25.02 10.93 25.68
N VAL A 467 -25.76 9.82 25.81
CA VAL A 467 -26.97 9.77 26.63
C VAL A 467 -26.61 9.96 28.11
N ARG A 468 -25.50 9.37 28.58
CA ARG A 468 -24.99 9.50 29.95
C ARG A 468 -24.56 10.94 30.28
N ASP A 469 -23.82 11.59 29.39
CA ASP A 469 -23.34 12.96 29.61
C ASP A 469 -24.51 13.96 29.65
N THR A 470 -25.49 13.82 28.75
CA THR A 470 -26.72 14.63 28.81
C THR A 470 -27.54 14.34 30.07
N ALA A 471 -27.56 13.10 30.57
CA ALA A 471 -28.27 12.74 31.80
C ALA A 471 -27.62 13.31 33.07
N PHE A 472 -26.30 13.44 33.13
CA PHE A 472 -25.60 13.95 34.32
C PHE A 472 -25.45 15.49 34.31
N TYR A 473 -25.05 16.06 33.16
CA TYR A 473 -24.79 17.49 33.00
C TYR A 473 -25.93 18.28 32.36
N GLY A 474 -27.01 17.61 31.93
CA GLY A 474 -28.19 18.28 31.37
C GLY A 474 -29.05 19.00 32.43
N GLU A 475 -30.03 19.77 31.94
CA GLU A 475 -30.96 20.55 32.77
C GLU A 475 -32.09 19.70 33.39
N LYS A 476 -32.26 18.44 32.96
CA LYS A 476 -33.34 17.55 33.42
C LYS A 476 -33.25 17.30 34.93
N ASP A 477 -34.35 17.56 35.65
CA ASP A 477 -34.52 17.21 37.06
C ASP A 477 -35.32 15.90 37.17
N PHE A 478 -34.71 14.82 37.65
CA PHE A 478 -35.34 13.50 37.71
C PHE A 478 -36.33 13.34 38.87
N THR A 479 -36.43 14.31 39.78
CA THR A 479 -37.31 14.24 40.95
C THR A 479 -38.25 15.43 41.08
N GLN A 480 -38.33 16.26 40.05
CA GLN A 480 -39.32 17.34 39.95
C GLN A 480 -40.75 16.80 40.18
N GLY A 481 -41.49 17.49 41.04
CA GLY A 481 -42.85 17.11 41.43
C GLY A 481 -42.94 16.02 42.51
N LEU A 482 -41.81 15.57 43.05
CA LEU A 482 -41.73 14.58 44.14
C LEU A 482 -41.28 15.21 45.46
N THR A 483 -41.81 14.70 46.57
CA THR A 483 -41.35 15.07 47.92
C THR A 483 -40.16 14.23 48.34
N GLU A 484 -39.12 14.88 48.89
CA GLU A 484 -37.91 14.21 49.35
C GLU A 484 -37.63 14.50 50.82
N SER A 485 -37.22 13.48 51.59
CA SER A 485 -36.73 13.69 52.96
C SER A 485 -35.82 12.57 53.44
N ARG A 486 -34.88 12.90 54.33
CA ARG A 486 -34.10 11.91 55.10
C ARG A 486 -34.91 11.29 56.24
N ASN A 487 -36.00 11.95 56.68
CA ASN A 487 -36.84 11.44 57.76
C ASN A 487 -37.95 10.54 57.20
N ALA A 488 -37.70 9.23 57.20
CA ALA A 488 -38.64 8.21 56.71
C ALA A 488 -40.02 8.28 57.39
N SER A 489 -40.11 8.79 58.62
CA SER A 489 -41.39 8.92 59.34
C SER A 489 -42.36 9.91 58.68
N LEU A 490 -41.85 10.85 57.88
CA LEU A 490 -42.66 11.80 57.11
C LEU A 490 -43.29 11.17 55.87
N LYS A 491 -42.91 9.93 55.51
CA LYS A 491 -43.35 9.22 54.30
C LYS A 491 -43.23 10.07 53.01
N PRO A 492 -42.05 10.67 52.74
CA PRO A 492 -41.82 11.37 51.47
C PRO A 492 -41.89 10.39 50.29
N ASP A 493 -42.14 10.89 49.08
CA ASP A 493 -42.11 10.07 47.86
C ASP A 493 -40.75 9.39 47.66
N ILE A 494 -39.66 10.11 47.97
CA ILE A 494 -38.29 9.59 48.00
C ILE A 494 -37.71 9.75 49.40
N VAL A 495 -37.27 8.64 50.00
CA VAL A 495 -36.49 8.65 51.24
C VAL A 495 -35.01 8.67 50.88
N LEU A 496 -34.36 9.79 51.17
CA LEU A 496 -32.95 9.97 50.85
C LEU A 496 -32.05 9.10 51.74
N PRO A 497 -30.96 8.53 51.19
CA PRO A 497 -30.05 7.68 51.95
C PRO A 497 -29.39 8.43 53.09
N SER A 498 -29.54 7.94 54.31
CA SER A 498 -28.70 8.35 55.45
C SER A 498 -27.31 7.73 55.36
N ASN A 499 -27.22 6.47 54.93
CA ASN A 499 -25.97 5.77 54.63
C ASN A 499 -26.00 5.17 53.22
N SER A 500 -26.77 4.08 52.99
CA SER A 500 -26.60 3.23 51.80
C SER A 500 -27.86 2.91 50.99
N SER A 501 -29.08 3.20 51.48
CA SER A 501 -30.33 2.89 50.76
C SER A 501 -31.06 4.12 50.24
N LEU A 502 -31.39 4.12 48.96
CA LEU A 502 -32.47 4.93 48.40
C LEU A 502 -33.78 4.13 48.49
N LEU A 503 -34.85 4.73 49.01
CA LEU A 503 -36.18 4.11 49.10
C LEU A 503 -37.22 5.03 48.48
N THR A 504 -38.33 4.46 48.04
CA THR A 504 -39.49 5.20 47.51
C THR A 504 -40.77 4.82 48.28
N ASN A 505 -41.72 5.76 48.38
CA ASN A 505 -43.05 5.53 48.97
C ASN A 505 -44.16 6.01 48.02
N ASN A 506 -45.40 6.06 48.52
CA ASN A 506 -46.57 6.66 47.84
C ASN A 506 -46.80 6.13 46.42
N ASN A 507 -46.56 4.83 46.22
CA ASN A 507 -46.66 4.13 44.94
C ASN A 507 -45.65 4.57 43.88
N TYR A 508 -44.57 5.26 44.27
CA TYR A 508 -43.41 5.50 43.41
C TYR A 508 -42.39 4.38 43.57
N PHE A 509 -41.70 4.07 42.47
CA PHE A 509 -40.69 3.03 42.39
C PHE A 509 -39.54 3.51 41.52
N VAL A 510 -38.31 3.18 41.91
CA VAL A 510 -37.16 3.24 40.99
C VAL A 510 -37.25 2.04 40.06
N VAL A 511 -37.18 2.28 38.76
CA VAL A 511 -37.15 1.25 37.71
C VAL A 511 -35.84 1.37 36.95
N GLU A 512 -35.19 0.24 36.78
CA GLU A 512 -34.04 0.06 35.90
C GLU A 512 -34.51 -0.47 34.57
N LYS A 513 -34.22 0.26 33.50
CA LYS A 513 -34.28 -0.27 32.14
C LYS A 513 -32.86 -0.72 31.78
N THR A 514 -32.68 -2.02 31.76
CA THR A 514 -31.43 -2.69 31.38
C THR A 514 -31.01 -2.32 29.97
N ARG A 515 -29.73 -2.54 29.66
CA ARG A 515 -29.16 -2.33 28.33
C ARG A 515 -29.87 -3.13 27.24
N GLU A 516 -30.39 -4.31 27.58
CA GLU A 516 -31.16 -5.19 26.69
C GLU A 516 -32.60 -4.69 26.44
N GLY A 517 -32.98 -3.54 27.03
CA GLY A 517 -34.32 -2.97 26.92
C GLY A 517 -35.36 -3.67 27.81
N THR A 518 -34.94 -4.59 28.67
CA THR A 518 -35.80 -5.19 29.69
C THR A 518 -35.91 -4.27 30.90
N TYR A 519 -37.03 -4.34 31.62
CA TYR A 519 -37.30 -3.48 32.76
C TYR A 519 -37.32 -4.30 34.04
N ASP A 520 -36.67 -3.77 35.07
CA ASP A 520 -36.56 -4.35 36.39
C ASP A 520 -36.83 -3.33 37.49
N TYR A 521 -37.21 -3.85 38.66
CA TYR A 521 -37.47 -3.04 39.83
C TYR A 521 -37.35 -3.89 41.10
N ALA A 522 -37.09 -3.25 42.23
CA ALA A 522 -37.24 -3.90 43.53
C ALA A 522 -38.69 -3.77 44.03
N SER A 523 -39.26 -4.87 44.54
CA SER A 523 -40.62 -4.89 45.11
C SER A 523 -40.84 -3.90 46.26
N THR A 524 -39.77 -3.49 46.94
CA THR A 524 -39.77 -2.49 48.02
C THR A 524 -39.17 -1.14 47.59
N GLY A 525 -38.92 -0.94 46.28
CA GLY A 525 -38.29 0.26 45.73
C GLY A 525 -36.88 0.55 46.29
N SER A 526 -36.23 -0.45 46.87
CA SER A 526 -34.99 -0.26 47.65
C SER A 526 -33.75 -0.52 46.81
N LEU A 527 -32.98 0.52 46.54
CA LEU A 527 -31.69 0.47 45.88
C LEU A 527 -30.58 0.70 46.91
N TYR A 528 -29.53 -0.13 46.89
CA TYR A 528 -28.47 -0.10 47.88
C TYR A 528 -27.11 0.14 47.23
N LEU A 529 -26.33 1.07 47.77
CA LEU A 529 -24.92 1.26 47.44
C LEU A 529 -24.09 0.92 48.67
N GLN A 530 -23.41 -0.23 48.65
CA GLN A 530 -22.69 -0.75 49.80
C GLN A 530 -21.19 -0.79 49.53
N LYS A 531 -20.37 -0.42 50.51
CA LYS A 531 -18.93 -0.62 50.41
C LYS A 531 -18.60 -2.10 50.60
N GLU A 532 -18.01 -2.73 49.60
CA GLU A 532 -17.51 -4.10 49.64
C GLU A 532 -16.00 -4.08 49.39
N LYS A 533 -15.22 -4.52 50.38
CA LYS A 533 -13.76 -4.40 50.37
C LYS A 533 -13.32 -2.94 50.11
N ASN A 534 -12.87 -2.64 48.89
CA ASN A 534 -12.24 -1.38 48.52
C ASN A 534 -13.09 -0.53 47.55
N HIS A 535 -14.27 -0.97 47.12
CA HIS A 535 -15.15 -0.21 46.23
C HIS A 535 -16.61 -0.26 46.69
N TYR A 536 -17.45 0.59 46.09
CA TYR A 536 -18.90 0.59 46.32
C TYR A 536 -19.60 -0.29 45.28
N VAL A 537 -20.57 -1.09 45.71
CA VAL A 537 -21.32 -2.02 44.84
C VAL A 537 -22.79 -1.63 44.89
N LEU A 538 -23.37 -1.43 43.70
CA LEU A 538 -24.78 -1.10 43.52
C LEU A 538 -25.62 -2.37 43.42
N LYS A 539 -26.69 -2.47 44.22
CA LYS A 539 -27.53 -3.68 44.30
C LYS A 539 -29.02 -3.35 44.46
N TRP A 540 -29.87 -4.16 43.85
CA TRP A 540 -31.28 -4.29 44.24
C TRP A 540 -31.40 -5.15 45.48
N ARG A 541 -32.03 -4.60 46.52
CA ARG A 541 -32.21 -5.32 47.78
C ARG A 541 -33.48 -6.17 47.75
N SER A 542 -33.35 -7.46 48.02
CA SER A 542 -34.49 -8.39 48.02
C SER A 542 -35.41 -8.19 49.24
N GLY A 543 -34.82 -7.74 50.36
CA GLY A 543 -35.50 -7.58 51.65
C GLY A 543 -35.95 -8.89 52.31
N ARG A 544 -35.66 -10.06 51.71
CA ARG A 544 -36.07 -11.39 52.20
C ARG A 544 -34.83 -12.22 52.52
N THR A 545 -34.81 -12.87 53.67
CA THR A 545 -33.65 -13.64 54.17
C THR A 545 -33.19 -14.77 53.24
N ASN A 546 -34.04 -15.23 52.31
CA ASN A 546 -33.77 -16.39 51.46
C ASN A 546 -33.63 -16.04 49.96
N ILE A 547 -33.57 -14.75 49.62
CA ILE A 547 -33.39 -14.31 48.22
C ILE A 547 -32.15 -13.41 48.17
N PRO A 548 -31.12 -13.74 47.35
CA PRO A 548 -29.93 -12.91 47.25
C PRO A 548 -30.25 -11.55 46.61
N ASP A 549 -29.50 -10.53 47.03
CA ASP A 549 -29.53 -9.22 46.38
C ASP A 549 -28.98 -9.33 44.95
N ARG A 550 -29.55 -8.57 44.02
CA ARG A 550 -29.07 -8.54 42.63
C ARG A 550 -28.12 -7.37 42.44
N GLN A 551 -26.88 -7.66 42.08
CA GLN A 551 -25.92 -6.63 41.71
C GLN A 551 -26.27 -6.00 40.35
N ILE A 552 -26.11 -4.69 40.26
CA ILE A 552 -26.25 -3.91 39.03
C ILE A 552 -24.86 -3.70 38.45
N GLU A 553 -24.75 -3.83 37.13
CA GLU A 553 -23.50 -3.66 36.40
C GLU A 553 -23.14 -2.16 36.28
N MET A 554 -21.90 -1.84 36.63
CA MET A 554 -21.33 -0.49 36.54
C MET A 554 -20.40 -0.41 35.31
N ILE A 555 -20.17 0.80 34.79
CA ILE A 555 -19.26 1.01 33.65
C ILE A 555 -17.79 0.81 34.08
N PRO A 556 -16.86 0.43 33.18
CA PRO A 556 -15.46 0.18 33.57
C PRO A 556 -14.76 1.35 34.26
N GLU A 557 -15.06 2.59 33.87
CA GLU A 557 -14.48 3.82 34.43
C GLU A 557 -14.86 4.02 35.90
N TYR A 558 -16.01 3.47 36.31
CA TYR A 558 -16.48 3.51 37.70
C TYR A 558 -15.45 2.89 38.64
N GLU A 559 -14.93 1.71 38.30
CA GLU A 559 -13.99 0.96 39.13
C GLU A 559 -12.74 1.81 39.39
N SER A 560 -12.13 2.35 38.32
CA SER A 560 -10.94 3.20 38.47
C SER A 560 -11.19 4.53 39.21
N THR A 561 -12.42 5.05 39.16
CA THR A 561 -12.79 6.32 39.80
C THR A 561 -13.10 6.15 41.28
N TYR A 562 -13.74 5.03 41.65
CA TYR A 562 -14.24 4.77 42.99
C TYR A 562 -13.45 3.72 43.77
N GLU A 563 -12.39 3.15 43.20
CA GLU A 563 -11.40 2.35 43.93
C GLU A 563 -10.80 3.17 45.08
N ASP A 564 -10.84 2.59 46.28
CA ASP A 564 -10.38 3.21 47.54
C ASP A 564 -11.06 4.55 47.89
N TYR A 565 -12.17 4.89 47.25
CA TYR A 565 -12.85 6.15 47.49
C TYR A 565 -13.34 6.25 48.95
N PRO A 566 -12.94 7.30 49.70
CA PRO A 566 -13.13 7.34 51.14
C PRO A 566 -14.53 7.77 51.57
N PHE A 567 -15.35 8.31 50.66
CA PHE A 567 -16.67 8.87 50.97
C PHE A 567 -17.80 8.10 50.29
N HIS A 568 -18.97 8.04 50.93
CA HIS A 568 -20.15 7.43 50.30
C HIS A 568 -20.70 8.36 49.20
N PRO A 569 -20.83 7.92 47.92
CA PRO A 569 -21.17 8.80 46.80
C PRO A 569 -22.52 9.53 46.96
N TRP A 570 -23.50 8.89 47.61
CA TRP A 570 -24.83 9.47 47.84
C TRP A 570 -24.99 10.25 49.14
N ARG A 571 -23.94 10.33 49.97
CA ARG A 571 -24.02 11.00 51.27
C ARG A 571 -24.28 12.48 51.07
N ASP A 572 -25.26 13.00 51.81
CA ASP A 572 -25.63 14.42 51.80
C ASP A 572 -26.09 14.94 50.42
N ARG A 573 -26.53 14.04 49.53
CA ARG A 573 -27.09 14.36 48.21
C ARG A 573 -28.62 14.26 48.17
N ASP A 574 -29.25 14.99 47.24
CA ASP A 574 -30.67 14.91 46.92
C ASP A 574 -30.97 13.77 45.93
N GLY A 575 -32.26 13.52 45.68
CA GLY A 575 -32.72 12.43 44.83
C GLY A 575 -32.34 12.63 43.37
N ASN A 576 -32.41 13.87 42.88
CA ASN A 576 -32.02 14.23 41.52
C ASN A 576 -30.54 13.91 41.26
N TYR A 577 -29.62 14.31 42.13
CA TYR A 577 -28.20 13.97 42.02
C TYR A 577 -27.98 12.46 42.02
N ILE A 578 -28.68 11.71 42.89
CA ILE A 578 -28.53 10.25 42.97
C ILE A 578 -28.99 9.58 41.67
N LEU A 579 -30.11 10.01 41.08
CA LEU A 579 -30.57 9.48 39.78
C LEU A 579 -29.63 9.86 38.63
N ARG A 580 -29.08 11.08 38.63
CA ARG A 580 -28.02 11.47 37.68
C ARG A 580 -26.82 10.55 37.82
N TRP A 581 -26.35 10.35 39.04
CA TRP A 581 -25.20 9.50 39.36
C TRP A 581 -25.43 8.06 38.88
N LEU A 582 -26.62 7.51 39.11
CA LEU A 582 -27.00 6.16 38.64
C LEU A 582 -26.96 6.05 37.12
N ASN A 583 -27.59 6.99 36.41
CA ASN A 583 -27.61 7.01 34.95
C ASN A 583 -26.23 7.28 34.33
N TYR A 584 -25.29 7.88 35.08
CA TYR A 584 -23.93 8.15 34.61
C TYR A 584 -22.99 6.95 34.81
N TRP A 585 -23.04 6.30 35.98
CA TRP A 585 -22.07 5.27 36.34
C TRP A 585 -22.53 3.82 36.10
N SER A 586 -23.81 3.59 35.83
CA SER A 586 -24.32 2.25 35.53
C SER A 586 -24.43 1.99 34.02
N THR A 587 -24.59 0.73 33.64
CA THR A 587 -24.89 0.34 32.25
C THR A 587 -26.37 0.47 31.87
N SER A 588 -27.22 0.94 32.80
CA SER A 588 -28.69 0.92 32.69
C SER A 588 -29.29 2.33 32.81
N GLU A 589 -30.52 2.50 32.33
CA GLU A 589 -31.28 3.74 32.50
C GLU A 589 -32.17 3.63 33.75
N PHE A 590 -32.07 4.59 34.67
CA PHE A 590 -32.85 4.66 35.90
C PHE A 590 -33.91 5.76 35.84
N MET A 591 -35.15 5.41 36.18
CA MET A 591 -36.29 6.32 36.18
C MET A 591 -37.19 6.10 37.40
N ILE A 592 -37.98 7.11 37.76
CA ILE A 592 -39.06 6.97 38.75
C ILE A 592 -40.36 6.66 38.03
N VAL A 593 -41.09 5.66 38.52
CA VAL A 593 -42.38 5.22 37.97
C VAL A 593 -43.43 5.20 39.06
N LYS A 594 -44.63 5.70 38.77
CA LYS A 594 -45.79 5.62 39.66
C LYS A 594 -46.73 4.49 39.24
N SER A 595 -47.00 3.56 40.15
CA SER A 595 -47.98 2.49 39.93
C SER A 595 -48.61 1.98 41.23
N SER A 596 -49.93 1.79 41.23
CA SER A 596 -50.66 1.16 42.34
C SER A 596 -50.58 -0.37 42.33
N SER A 597 -50.07 -0.98 41.26
CA SER A 597 -50.01 -2.44 41.06
C SER A 597 -48.76 -2.87 40.31
N MET A 598 -47.59 -2.43 40.81
CA MET A 598 -46.30 -2.51 40.12
C MET A 598 -45.98 -3.90 39.54
N ALA A 599 -46.21 -4.97 40.31
CA ALA A 599 -45.93 -6.34 39.86
C ALA A 599 -46.78 -6.76 38.64
N SER A 600 -48.07 -6.40 38.65
CA SER A 600 -48.97 -6.67 37.51
C SER A 600 -48.60 -5.81 36.31
N ASP A 601 -48.31 -4.53 36.52
CA ASP A 601 -48.04 -3.60 35.43
C ASP A 601 -46.71 -3.88 34.75
N MET A 602 -45.68 -4.26 35.51
CA MET A 602 -44.40 -4.73 34.98
C MET A 602 -44.55 -6.03 34.16
N ALA A 603 -45.39 -6.97 34.59
CA ALA A 603 -45.68 -8.19 33.81
C ALA A 603 -46.41 -7.88 32.49
N LYS A 604 -47.27 -6.87 32.48
CA LYS A 604 -47.94 -6.40 31.25
C LYS A 604 -46.97 -5.64 30.34
N LEU A 605 -46.06 -4.84 30.91
CA LEU A 605 -44.98 -4.16 30.19
C LEU A 605 -44.05 -5.17 29.51
N SER A 606 -43.61 -6.22 30.23
CA SER A 606 -42.76 -7.27 29.66
C SER A 606 -43.45 -8.06 28.54
N ASN A 607 -44.77 -8.20 28.61
CA ASN A 607 -45.59 -8.85 27.57
C ASN A 607 -46.04 -7.87 26.47
N GLY A 608 -45.52 -6.63 26.43
CA GLY A 608 -45.81 -5.64 25.38
C GLY A 608 -47.20 -5.02 25.40
N HIS A 609 -48.01 -5.26 26.44
CA HIS A 609 -49.38 -4.73 26.56
C HIS A 609 -49.40 -3.29 27.11
N LEU A 610 -48.37 -2.91 27.85
CA LEU A 610 -48.17 -1.56 28.35
C LEU A 610 -46.87 -0.97 27.80
N GLN A 611 -46.77 0.34 27.92
CA GLN A 611 -45.56 1.12 27.74
C GLN A 611 -45.41 2.11 28.90
N LEU A 612 -44.17 2.53 29.17
CA LEU A 612 -43.90 3.63 30.09
C LEU A 612 -43.91 4.93 29.32
N VAL A 613 -44.69 5.90 29.79
CA VAL A 613 -44.77 7.25 29.22
C VAL A 613 -44.41 8.26 30.30
N PRO A 614 -43.63 9.31 29.95
CA PRO A 614 -43.34 10.38 30.89
C PRO A 614 -44.62 11.17 31.19
N VAL A 615 -44.79 11.59 32.44
CA VAL A 615 -45.79 12.59 32.80
C VAL A 615 -45.29 13.97 32.35
N SER A 616 -46.19 14.93 32.10
CA SER A 616 -45.78 16.27 31.70
C SER A 616 -44.91 16.92 32.79
N GLU A 617 -43.85 17.63 32.38
CA GLU A 617 -42.88 18.25 33.30
C GLU A 617 -43.53 19.30 34.23
N GLU A 618 -44.68 19.87 33.86
CA GLU A 618 -45.50 20.73 34.74
C GLU A 618 -46.04 20.00 35.97
N ILE A 619 -46.21 18.68 35.90
CA ILE A 619 -46.73 17.82 36.97
C ILE A 619 -45.58 17.10 37.69
N GLY A 620 -44.56 16.68 36.94
CA GLY A 620 -43.34 16.06 37.46
C GLY A 620 -42.65 15.18 36.41
N THR A 621 -41.47 14.67 36.74
CA THR A 621 -40.59 13.96 35.78
C THR A 621 -40.58 12.44 35.92
N PHE A 622 -41.58 11.89 36.62
CA PHE A 622 -41.81 10.45 36.73
C PHE A 622 -42.62 9.90 35.55
N HIS A 623 -42.62 8.57 35.41
CA HIS A 623 -43.36 7.86 34.37
C HIS A 623 -44.58 7.16 34.95
N VAL A 624 -45.55 6.88 34.07
CA VAL A 624 -46.70 6.04 34.36
C VAL A 624 -46.84 4.97 33.29
N PHE A 625 -47.51 3.88 33.64
CA PHE A 625 -47.88 2.86 32.67
C PHE A 625 -49.06 3.35 31.84
N SER A 626 -48.96 3.19 30.52
CA SER A 626 -50.03 3.47 29.57
C SER A 626 -50.25 2.27 28.66
N LEU A 627 -51.47 2.11 28.14
CA LEU A 627 -51.74 1.15 27.08
C LEU A 627 -50.92 1.51 25.85
N LYS A 628 -50.41 0.47 25.19
CA LYS A 628 -49.64 0.60 23.97
C LYS A 628 -50.55 0.80 22.75
#